data_AF-A0A5D0U5N4-F1
#
_entry.id   AF-A0A5D0U5N4-F1
#
_cell.length_a   1.000
_cell.length_b   1.000
_cell.length_c   1.000
_cell.angle_alpha   90.00
_cell.angle_beta   90.00
_cell.angle_gamma   90.00
#
_symmetry.space_group_name_H-M   'P 1'
#
loop_
_entity.id
_entity.type
_entity.pdbx_description
1 polymer ?
#
loop_
_entity_poly.entity_id
_entity_poly.type
_entity_poly.pdbx_seq_one_letter_code
_entity_poly.pdbx_strand_id
1 'polypeptide(L)'
;MTAPRRAREAERAIAGFDVYELPDGSWRAVSQQGGAWIVEHERWCELAWACVSSRIADELRVAGEELAARMAEPGRAWRNEPEPLQ
;
A
#
# COMPACT_ATOMS: atom_id res chain seq x y z
N MET A 1 9.94 18.94 25.31
CA MET A 1 9.09 18.30 24.28
C MET A 1 9.82 17.06 23.81
N THR A 2 9.27 15.87 24.04
CA THR A 2 9.84 14.62 23.55
C THR A 2 9.61 14.56 22.04
N ALA A 3 10.60 14.18 21.24
CA ALA A 3 10.44 14.05 19.80
C ALA A 3 9.79 12.69 19.45
N PRO A 4 9.14 12.55 18.26
CA PRO A 4 8.66 11.27 17.77
C PRO A 4 9.77 10.20 17.79
N ARG A 5 9.45 9.02 18.33
CA ARG A 5 10.38 7.89 18.45
C ARG A 5 10.12 6.92 17.30
N ARG A 6 11.14 6.63 16.48
CA ARG A 6 10.99 5.59 15.45
C ARG A 6 10.82 4.22 16.08
N ALA A 7 9.79 3.49 15.66
CA ALA A 7 9.56 2.10 16.05
C ALA A 7 10.57 1.20 15.32
N ARG A 8 11.25 0.33 16.08
CA ARG A 8 12.29 -0.58 15.56
C ARG A 8 11.97 -2.05 15.82
N GLU A 9 10.93 -2.30 16.61
CA GLU A 9 10.41 -3.60 16.97
C GLU A 9 9.83 -4.28 15.72
N ALA A 10 10.13 -5.56 15.50
CA ALA A 10 9.73 -6.26 14.29
C ALA A 10 8.20 -6.34 14.15
N GLU A 11 7.49 -6.45 15.27
CA GLU A 11 6.03 -6.48 15.35
C GLU A 11 5.39 -5.14 14.96
N ARG A 12 6.17 -4.06 14.89
CA ARG A 12 5.70 -2.71 14.54
C ARG A 12 6.10 -2.28 13.13
N ALA A 13 6.84 -3.12 12.42
CA ALA A 13 7.26 -2.84 11.06
C ALA A 13 6.08 -2.93 10.08
N ILE A 14 5.96 -1.94 9.19
CA ILE A 14 4.99 -1.94 8.10
C ILE A 14 5.78 -1.74 6.81
N ALA A 15 5.68 -2.69 5.88
CA ALA A 15 6.44 -2.64 4.63
C ALA A 15 6.13 -1.37 3.83
N GLY A 16 7.17 -0.64 3.42
CA GLY A 16 7.05 0.62 2.68
C GLY A 16 6.77 1.86 3.55
N PHE A 17 6.78 1.73 4.88
CA PHE A 17 6.54 2.85 5.80
C PHE A 17 7.60 2.97 6.88
N ASP A 18 7.96 4.22 7.20
CA ASP A 18 8.66 4.55 8.44
C ASP A 18 7.65 4.84 9.55
N VAL A 19 7.71 4.05 10.63
CA VAL A 19 6.72 4.11 11.72
C VAL A 19 7.33 4.78 12.95
N TYR A 20 6.55 5.66 13.57
CA TYR A 20 6.92 6.44 14.74
C TYR A 20 5.84 6.38 15.81
N GLU A 21 6.25 6.29 17.07
CA GLU A 21 5.42 6.57 18.23
C GLU A 21 5.54 8.05 18.58
N LEU A 22 4.41 8.73 18.73
CA LEU A 22 4.33 10.14 19.06
C LEU A 22 4.32 10.35 20.59
N PRO A 23 4.62 11.57 21.07
CA PRO A 23 4.72 11.84 22.51
C PRO A 23 3.42 11.66 23.29
N ASP A 24 2.28 11.69 22.61
CA ASP A 24 0.94 11.46 23.17
C ASP A 24 0.55 9.97 23.17
N GLY A 25 1.45 9.08 22.73
CA GLY A 25 1.21 7.63 22.64
C GLY A 25 0.49 7.20 21.35
N SER A 26 0.14 8.14 20.48
CA SER A 26 -0.37 7.83 19.15
C SER A 26 0.75 7.40 18.20
N TRP A 27 0.39 6.97 17.00
CA TRP A 27 1.30 6.38 16.03
C TRP A 27 1.22 7.13 14.70
N ARG A 28 2.38 7.30 14.06
CA ARG A 28 2.52 7.91 12.74
C ARG A 28 3.25 6.96 11.79
N ALA A 29 2.75 6.79 10.58
CA ALA A 29 3.44 6.13 9.48
C ALA A 29 3.72 7.14 8.37
N VAL A 30 4.92 7.11 7.81
CA VAL A 30 5.35 7.94 6.68
C VAL A 30 5.70 7.02 5.52
N SER A 31 5.04 7.20 4.37
CA SER A 31 5.33 6.41 3.17
C SER A 31 6.76 6.65 2.68
N GLN A 32 7.46 5.57 2.34
CA GLN A 32 8.76 5.61 1.68
C GLN A 32 8.64 5.80 0.17
N GLN A 33 7.45 5.58 -0.41
CA GLN A 33 7.21 5.65 -1.85
C GLN A 33 6.41 6.90 -2.23
N GLY A 34 6.95 7.65 -3.20
CA GLY A 34 6.18 8.43 -4.17
C GLY A 34 5.17 9.43 -3.61
N GLY A 35 5.48 10.12 -2.52
CA GLY A 35 4.63 11.17 -1.95
C GLY A 35 4.77 11.23 -0.44
N ALA A 36 4.73 12.43 0.13
CA ALA A 36 4.74 12.64 1.58
C ALA A 36 3.40 12.21 2.21
N TRP A 37 3.02 10.95 2.05
CA TRP A 37 1.86 10.40 2.71
C TRP A 37 2.21 10.13 4.17
N ILE A 38 1.55 10.87 5.05
CA ILE A 38 1.58 10.68 6.49
C ILE A 38 0.22 10.17 6.95
N VAL A 39 0.20 9.09 7.72
CA VAL A 39 -1.00 8.57 8.40
C VAL A 39 -0.76 8.61 9.89
N GLU A 40 -1.76 9.02 10.65
CA GLU A 40 -1.71 9.04 12.11
C GLU A 40 -2.95 8.36 12.70
N HIS A 41 -2.74 7.55 13.73
CA HIS A 41 -3.82 6.92 14.50
C HIS A 41 -3.40 6.76 15.96
N GLU A 42 -4.35 6.87 16.87
CA GLU A 42 -4.13 6.61 18.31
C GLU A 42 -3.70 5.16 18.56
N ARG A 43 -4.25 4.21 17.80
CA ARG A 43 -3.99 2.78 17.96
C ARG A 43 -3.10 2.25 16.85
N TRP A 44 -2.02 1.57 17.23
CA TRP A 44 -1.10 0.95 16.28
C TRP A 44 -1.81 0.01 15.28
N CYS A 45 -2.79 -0.78 15.74
CA CYS A 45 -3.49 -1.71 14.85
C CYS A 45 -4.30 -0.99 13.75
N GLU A 46 -4.83 0.19 14.06
CA GLU A 46 -5.57 1.01 13.09
C GLU A 46 -4.61 1.63 12.08
N LEU A 47 -3.47 2.15 12.56
CA LEU A 47 -2.39 2.61 11.68
C LEU A 47 -1.92 1.51 10.71
N ALA A 48 -1.68 0.31 11.24
CA ALA A 48 -1.23 -0.83 10.45
C ALA A 48 -2.25 -1.19 9.37
N TRP A 49 -3.54 -1.29 9.72
CA TRP A 49 -4.59 -1.57 8.76
C TRP A 49 -4.77 -0.48 7.72
N ALA A 50 -4.68 0.79 8.10
CA ALA A 50 -4.76 1.91 7.18
C ALA A 50 -3.63 1.86 6.14
N CYS A 51 -2.39 1.63 6.58
CA CYS A 51 -1.23 1.55 5.69
C CYS A 51 -1.29 0.34 4.76
N VAL A 52 -1.69 -0.83 5.27
CA VAL A 52 -1.81 -2.05 4.45
C VAL A 52 -2.90 -1.91 3.41
N SER A 53 -4.07 -1.39 3.79
CA SER A 53 -5.20 -1.21 2.88
C SER A 53 -4.87 -0.20 1.78
N SER A 54 -4.18 0.89 2.17
CA SER A 54 -3.61 1.88 1.27
C SER A 54 -2.72 1.25 0.20
N ARG A 55 -1.72 0.45 0.63
CA ARG A 55 -0.79 -0.22 -0.29
C ARG A 55 -1.51 -1.15 -1.26
N ILE A 56 -2.45 -1.95 -0.76
CA ILE A 56 -3.25 -2.85 -1.60
C ILE A 56 -4.05 -2.06 -2.64
N ALA A 57 -4.68 -0.95 -2.23
CA ALA A 57 -5.44 -0.12 -3.15
C ALA A 57 -4.57 0.47 -4.26
N ASP A 58 -3.35 0.90 -3.94
CA ASP A 58 -2.42 1.43 -4.94
C ASP A 58 -1.90 0.34 -5.89
N GLU A 59 -1.53 -0.83 -5.36
CA GLU A 59 -1.13 -1.99 -6.18
C GLU A 59 -2.25 -2.42 -7.15
N LEU A 60 -3.50 -2.46 -6.67
CA LEU A 60 -4.66 -2.77 -7.50
C LEU A 60 -4.93 -1.69 -8.55
N ARG A 61 -4.75 -0.41 -8.22
CA ARG A 61 -4.88 0.69 -9.17
C ARG A 61 -3.86 0.55 -10.30
N VAL A 62 -2.58 0.34 -9.98
CA VAL A 62 -1.51 0.15 -10.97
C VAL A 62 -1.80 -1.07 -11.85
N ALA A 63 -2.14 -2.21 -11.25
CA ALA A 63 -2.49 -3.41 -12.01
C ALA A 63 -3.70 -3.20 -12.93
N GLY A 64 -4.70 -2.44 -12.47
CA GLY A 64 -5.87 -2.06 -13.25
C GLY A 64 -5.54 -1.16 -14.44
N GLU A 65 -4.67 -0.16 -14.23
CA GLU A 65 -4.17 0.74 -15.29
C GLU A 65 -3.38 -0.04 -16.35
N GLU A 66 -2.49 -0.95 -15.92
CA GLU A 66 -1.76 -1.83 -16.84
C GLU A 66 -2.69 -2.73 -17.65
N LEU A 67 -3.69 -3.33 -17.01
CA LEU A 67 -4.68 -4.15 -17.69
C LEU A 67 -5.47 -3.34 -18.72
N ALA A 68 -5.95 -2.16 -18.33
CA ALA A 68 -6.70 -1.26 -19.20
C ALA A 68 -5.84 -0.81 -20.41
N ALA A 69 -4.56 -0.49 -20.18
CA ALA A 69 -3.63 -0.13 -21.25
C ALA A 69 -3.44 -1.29 -22.25
N ARG A 70 -3.24 -2.51 -21.75
CA ARG A 70 -3.12 -3.70 -22.61
C ARG A 70 -4.41 -3.97 -23.38
N MET A 71 -5.59 -3.80 -22.76
CA MET A 71 -6.88 -3.99 -23.42
C MET A 71 -7.14 -2.97 -24.53
N ALA A 72 -6.58 -1.77 -24.42
CA ALA A 72 -6.68 -0.74 -25.43
C ALA A 72 -5.78 -0.97 -26.66
N GLU A 73 -4.85 -1.94 -26.63
CA GLU A 73 -3.98 -2.28 -27.77
C GLU A 73 -4.80 -2.86 -28.95
N PRO A 74 -4.86 -2.18 -30.11
CA PRO A 74 -5.62 -2.66 -31.26
C PRO A 74 -5.00 -3.96 -31.82
N GLY A 75 -5.82 -5.01 -31.99
CA GLY A 75 -5.41 -6.26 -32.64
C GLY A 75 -5.10 -7.45 -31.72
N ARG A 76 -5.17 -7.31 -30.39
CA ARG A 76 -5.13 -8.46 -29.47
C ARG A 76 -6.48 -9.17 -29.38
N ALA A 77 -6.51 -10.48 -29.64
CA ALA A 77 -7.65 -11.33 -29.34
C ALA A 77 -7.66 -11.68 -27.84
N TRP A 78 -8.49 -11.00 -27.06
CA TRP A 78 -8.64 -11.21 -25.61
C TRP A 78 -9.55 -12.40 -25.24
N ARG A 79 -9.71 -13.39 -26.14
CA ARG A 79 -10.60 -14.54 -25.88
C ARG A 79 -9.85 -15.68 -25.20
N ASN A 80 -10.20 -15.96 -23.94
CA ASN A 80 -9.99 -17.25 -23.30
C ASN A 80 -11.01 -18.28 -23.83
N GLU A 81 -11.17 -18.42 -25.15
CA GLU A 81 -11.89 -19.59 -25.66
C GLU A 81 -10.95 -20.79 -25.50
N PRO A 82 -11.35 -21.86 -24.78
CA PRO A 82 -10.53 -23.06 -24.74
C PRO A 82 -10.33 -23.55 -26.18
N GLU A 83 -9.08 -23.79 -26.58
CA GLU A 83 -8.81 -24.37 -27.89
C GLU A 83 -9.64 -25.66 -28.04
N PRO A 84 -10.38 -25.82 -29.14
CA PRO A 84 -11.09 -27.08 -29.38
C PRO A 84 -10.04 -28.18 -29.48
N LEU A 85 -10.12 -29.16 -28.57
CA LEU A 85 -9.34 -30.39 -28.64
C LEU A 85 -9.59 -31.03 -30.02
N GLN A 86 -8.53 -31.14 -30.82
CA GLN A 86 -8.53 -31.94 -32.05
C GLN A 86 -8.46 -33.43 -31.73
#